data_AF-A0A929K6N5-F1
#
_entry.id   AF-A0A929K6N5-F1
#
_cell.length_a   1.000
_cell.length_b   1.000
_cell.length_c   1.000
_cell.angle_alpha   90.00
_cell.angle_beta   90.00
_cell.angle_gamma   90.00
#
_symmetry.space_group_name_H-M   'P 1'
#
loop_
_entity.id
_entity.type
_entity.pdbx_description
1 polymer ?
#
loop_
_entity_poly.entity_id
_entity_poly.type
_entity_poly.pdbx_seq_one_letter_code
_entity_poly.pdbx_strand_id
1 'polypeptide(L)'
;LLEGIEAGVSIDIRECSTEKSEAEFVARTIEKLMGGVRFFSFDSQITDGSEESEATSFSDFGVLFRLSRMAPDIIKAMNDHGIPYQLVGEEPFFKQEPVNTVIEILRLIAMSPNSVLIQRLKEKQIQGLSESALLKIKRNTAIQSI
;
A
#
# COMPACT_ATOMS: atom_id res chain seq x y z
N LEU A 1 -19.31 24.17 -6.21
CA LEU A 1 -19.67 23.09 -7.16
C LEU A 1 -18.37 22.60 -7.76
N LEU A 2 -18.15 21.28 -7.81
CA LEU A 2 -16.96 20.71 -8.44
C LEU A 2 -17.19 20.75 -9.96
N GLU A 3 -16.35 21.49 -10.68
CA GLU A 3 -16.40 21.57 -12.16
C GLU A 3 -15.25 20.73 -12.73
N GLY A 4 -15.58 19.82 -13.65
CA GLY A 4 -14.61 18.97 -14.34
C GLY A 4 -13.85 19.72 -15.44
N ILE A 5 -12.64 19.24 -15.77
CA ILE A 5 -11.75 19.85 -16.78
C ILE A 5 -12.29 19.63 -18.20
N GLU A 6 -13.05 18.55 -18.41
CA GLU A 6 -13.68 18.23 -19.70
C GLU A 6 -15.20 18.09 -19.55
N ALA A 7 -15.94 18.59 -20.54
CA ALA A 7 -17.39 18.47 -20.61
C ALA A 7 -17.75 17.06 -21.10
N GLY A 8 -18.16 16.17 -20.19
CA GLY A 8 -18.68 14.85 -20.57
C GLY A 8 -18.71 13.81 -19.46
N VAL A 9 -17.91 13.94 -18.40
CA VAL A 9 -17.88 12.96 -17.31
C VAL A 9 -18.76 13.42 -16.16
N SER A 10 -19.86 12.69 -15.92
CA SER A 10 -20.73 12.93 -14.76
C SER A 10 -20.06 12.45 -13.47
N ILE A 11 -20.00 13.31 -12.46
CA ILE A 11 -19.50 12.96 -11.13
C ILE A 11 -20.69 12.48 -10.28
N ASP A 12 -20.65 11.23 -9.78
CA ASP A 12 -21.61 10.74 -8.80
C ASP A 12 -21.13 11.09 -7.38
N ILE A 13 -22.00 11.74 -6.59
CA ILE A 13 -21.73 12.11 -5.21
C ILE A 13 -22.74 11.39 -4.33
N ARG A 14 -22.24 10.56 -3.43
CA ARG A 14 -23.05 9.69 -2.57
C ARG A 14 -22.70 9.93 -1.11
N GLU A 15 -23.72 10.26 -0.32
CA GLU A 15 -23.62 10.25 1.13
C GLU A 15 -24.00 8.88 1.68
N CYS A 16 -23.17 8.34 2.58
CA CYS A 16 -23.40 7.07 3.25
C CYS A 16 -23.57 7.29 4.74
N SER A 17 -24.40 6.45 5.38
CA SER A 17 -24.72 6.59 6.81
C SER A 17 -23.59 6.15 7.75
N THR A 18 -22.67 5.31 7.28
CA THR A 18 -21.53 4.80 8.06
C THR A 18 -20.29 4.60 7.18
N GLU A 19 -19.11 4.61 7.80
CA GLU A 19 -17.81 4.32 7.15
C GLU A 19 -17.83 2.95 6.44
N LYS A 20 -18.47 1.94 7.05
CA LYS A 20 -18.65 0.61 6.47
C LYS A 20 -19.55 0.62 5.24
N SER A 21 -20.64 1.38 5.29
CA SER A 21 -21.56 1.51 4.16
C SER A 21 -20.91 2.23 2.97
N GLU A 22 -20.04 3.20 3.24
CA GLU A 22 -19.22 3.85 2.22
C GLU A 22 -18.23 2.86 1.59
N ALA A 23 -17.50 2.09 2.41
CA ALA A 23 -16.57 1.08 1.94
C ALA A 23 -17.24 0.02 1.05
N GLU A 24 -18.38 -0.50 1.49
CA GLU A 24 -19.21 -1.44 0.74
C GLU A 24 -19.68 -0.84 -0.60
N PHE A 25 -20.10 0.43 -0.58
CA PHE A 25 -20.52 1.12 -1.79
C PHE A 25 -19.38 1.22 -2.80
N VAL A 26 -18.16 1.54 -2.35
CA VAL A 26 -16.97 1.60 -3.22
C VAL A 26 -16.67 0.22 -3.80
N ALA A 27 -16.58 -0.82 -2.96
CA ALA A 27 -16.28 -2.19 -3.42
C ALA A 27 -17.33 -2.70 -4.43
N ARG A 28 -18.62 -2.56 -4.11
CA ARG A 28 -19.72 -2.94 -5.01
C ARG A 28 -19.72 -2.14 -6.31
N THR A 29 -19.29 -0.89 -6.29
CA THR A 29 -19.20 -0.07 -7.51
C THR A 29 -18.07 -0.55 -8.41
N ILE A 30 -16.90 -0.86 -7.86
CA ILE A 30 -15.78 -1.46 -8.61
C ILE A 30 -16.20 -2.81 -9.19
N GLU A 31 -16.82 -3.67 -8.39
CA GLU A 31 -17.33 -4.97 -8.85
C GLU A 31 -18.34 -4.82 -9.99
N LYS A 32 -19.29 -3.88 -9.86
CA LYS A 32 -20.28 -3.58 -10.91
C LYS A 32 -19.62 -3.09 -12.20
N LEU A 33 -18.59 -2.25 -12.11
CA LEU A 33 -17.88 -1.75 -13.29
C LEU A 33 -17.04 -2.85 -13.95
N MET A 34 -16.39 -3.71 -13.16
CA MET A 34 -15.65 -4.87 -13.65
C MET A 34 -16.56 -5.94 -14.30
N GLY A 35 -17.74 -6.17 -13.73
CA GLY A 35 -18.72 -7.14 -14.22
C GLY A 35 -19.75 -6.58 -15.22
N GLY A 36 -19.75 -5.27 -15.48
CA GLY A 36 -20.92 -4.57 -16.00
C GLY A 36 -20.67 -3.41 -16.97
N VAL A 37 -19.56 -3.41 -17.71
CA VAL A 37 -19.39 -2.58 -18.92
C VAL A 37 -19.28 -3.42 -20.20
N ARG A 38 -19.05 -4.73 -20.11
CA ARG A 38 -19.05 -5.65 -21.26
C ARG A 38 -20.36 -5.69 -22.06
N PHE A 39 -21.47 -5.23 -21.49
CA PHE A 39 -22.77 -5.18 -22.18
C PHE A 39 -23.05 -3.85 -22.91
N PHE A 40 -22.33 -2.76 -22.62
CA PHE A 40 -22.52 -1.50 -23.34
C PHE A 40 -21.58 -1.35 -24.54
N SER A 41 -20.43 -2.05 -24.55
CA SER A 41 -19.52 -2.05 -25.70
C SER A 41 -19.88 -3.10 -26.76
N PHE A 42 -20.79 -4.04 -26.47
CA PHE A 42 -21.19 -5.08 -27.43
C PHE A 42 -22.28 -4.63 -28.42
N ASP A 43 -23.06 -3.60 -28.10
CA ASP A 43 -24.13 -3.08 -29.00
C ASP A 43 -23.63 -2.01 -29.97
N SER A 44 -22.33 -1.66 -29.93
CA SER A 44 -21.68 -0.95 -31.05
C SER A 44 -21.18 -1.97 -32.07
N GLN A 45 -22.10 -2.82 -32.55
CA GLN A 45 -21.86 -3.80 -33.60
C GLN A 45 -21.86 -3.08 -34.97
N ILE A 46 -20.92 -2.16 -35.16
CA ILE A 46 -20.54 -1.66 -36.48
C ILE A 46 -19.16 -2.24 -36.77
N THR A 47 -19.19 -3.18 -37.70
CA THR A 47 -18.11 -3.81 -38.42
C THR A 47 -16.96 -2.84 -38.75
N ASP A 48 -15.82 -2.98 -38.09
CA ASP A 48 -14.52 -3.06 -38.77
C ASP A 48 -13.44 -3.57 -37.80
N GLY A 49 -12.57 -4.45 -38.29
CA GLY A 49 -11.68 -5.28 -37.48
C GLY A 49 -10.46 -4.54 -36.90
N SER A 50 -10.66 -3.53 -36.04
CA SER A 50 -9.54 -2.82 -35.43
C SER A 50 -9.81 -2.06 -34.13
N GLU A 51 -10.63 -2.53 -33.18
CA GLU A 51 -10.63 -1.96 -31.83
C GLU A 51 -10.80 -3.04 -30.76
N GLU A 52 -9.67 -3.48 -30.20
CA GLU A 52 -9.64 -4.12 -28.88
C GLU A 52 -10.17 -3.09 -27.88
N SER A 53 -11.48 -3.10 -27.62
CA SER A 53 -12.05 -2.39 -26.48
C SER A 53 -11.36 -2.93 -25.23
N GLU A 54 -10.39 -2.18 -24.71
CA GLU A 54 -9.56 -2.58 -23.57
C GLU A 54 -10.48 -3.05 -22.44
N ALA A 55 -10.36 -4.33 -22.09
CA ALA A 55 -11.14 -4.88 -20.99
C ALA A 55 -10.73 -4.15 -19.71
N THR A 56 -11.68 -3.46 -19.08
CA THR A 56 -11.45 -2.78 -17.79
C THR A 56 -10.85 -3.75 -16.79
N SER A 57 -9.74 -3.35 -16.20
CA SER A 57 -8.95 -4.11 -15.24
C SER A 57 -9.05 -3.49 -13.85
N PHE A 58 -8.81 -4.27 -12.80
CA PHE A 58 -8.74 -3.74 -11.43
C PHE A 58 -7.67 -2.65 -11.27
N SER A 59 -6.63 -2.66 -12.10
CA SER A 59 -5.58 -1.63 -12.12
C SER A 59 -6.06 -0.25 -12.59
N ASP A 60 -7.24 -0.17 -13.23
CA ASP A 60 -7.80 1.10 -13.72
C ASP A 60 -8.52 1.88 -12.61
N PHE A 61 -8.66 1.28 -11.42
CA PHE A 61 -9.36 1.88 -10.29
C PHE A 61 -8.36 2.39 -9.23
N GLY A 62 -8.59 3.62 -8.76
CA GLY A 62 -7.88 4.20 -7.62
C GLY A 62 -8.85 4.69 -6.56
N VAL A 63 -8.72 4.19 -5.33
CA VAL A 63 -9.50 4.64 -4.18
C VAL A 63 -8.64 5.58 -3.33
N LEU A 64 -9.02 6.85 -3.27
CA LEU A 64 -8.30 7.89 -2.54
C LEU A 64 -9.08 8.26 -1.27
N PHE A 65 -8.40 8.25 -0.13
CA PHE A 65 -8.97 8.64 1.16
C PHE A 65 -8.04 9.60 1.90
N ARG A 66 -8.61 10.40 2.80
CA ARG A 66 -7.90 11.54 3.42
C ARG A 66 -6.93 11.12 4.52
N LEU A 67 -7.24 10.06 5.26
CA LEU A 67 -6.52 9.62 6.47
C LEU A 67 -6.34 8.10 6.45
N SER A 68 -5.17 7.63 6.90
CA SER A 68 -4.86 6.18 6.96
C SER A 68 -5.81 5.38 7.83
N ARG A 69 -6.41 5.98 8.87
CA ARG A 69 -7.38 5.31 9.75
C ARG A 69 -8.66 4.85 9.03
N MET A 70 -8.94 5.35 7.83
CA MET A 70 -10.10 4.97 7.02
C MET A 70 -9.84 3.67 6.23
N ALA A 71 -8.58 3.28 6.08
CA ALA A 71 -8.19 2.11 5.30
C ALA A 71 -8.79 0.78 5.79
N PRO A 72 -8.91 0.48 7.10
CA PRO A 72 -9.38 -0.82 7.57
C PRO A 72 -10.77 -1.23 7.04
N ASP A 73 -11.73 -0.29 6.99
CA ASP A 73 -13.07 -0.59 6.46
C ASP A 73 -13.05 -0.78 4.94
N ILE A 74 -12.27 0.00 4.20
CA ILE A 74 -12.04 -0.19 2.75
C ILE A 74 -11.40 -1.55 2.48
N ILE A 75 -10.31 -1.88 3.17
CA ILE A 75 -9.60 -3.16 3.06
C ILE A 75 -10.57 -4.31 3.29
N LYS A 76 -11.38 -4.21 4.36
CA LYS A 76 -12.36 -5.24 4.69
C LYS A 76 -13.36 -5.42 3.54
N ALA A 77 -13.96 -4.35 3.05
CA ALA A 77 -14.91 -4.42 1.93
C ALA A 77 -14.27 -5.00 0.66
N MET A 78 -13.03 -4.61 0.32
CA MET A 78 -12.32 -5.18 -0.83
C MET A 78 -12.09 -6.69 -0.67
N ASN A 79 -11.70 -7.15 0.52
CA ASN A 79 -11.53 -8.58 0.81
C ASN A 79 -12.87 -9.33 0.76
N ASP A 80 -13.93 -8.77 1.33
CA ASP A 80 -15.27 -9.38 1.37
C ASP A 80 -15.84 -9.57 -0.05
N HIS A 81 -15.53 -8.65 -0.98
CA HIS A 81 -15.87 -8.73 -2.41
C HIS A 81 -14.83 -9.45 -3.29
N GLY A 82 -13.72 -9.94 -2.72
CA GLY A 82 -12.66 -10.62 -3.47
C GLY A 82 -11.91 -9.73 -4.48
N ILE A 83 -11.89 -8.42 -4.24
CA ILE A 83 -11.25 -7.44 -5.13
C ILE A 83 -9.75 -7.35 -4.80
N PRO A 84 -8.84 -7.61 -5.76
CA PRO A 84 -7.41 -7.41 -5.53
C PRO A 84 -7.09 -5.92 -5.42
N TYR A 85 -6.32 -5.54 -4.40
CA TYR A 85 -5.92 -4.15 -4.17
C TYR A 85 -4.45 -4.05 -3.78
N GLN A 86 -3.90 -2.87 -3.98
CA GLN A 86 -2.60 -2.46 -3.46
C GLN A 86 -2.79 -1.26 -2.56
N LEU A 87 -2.45 -1.40 -1.28
CA LEU A 87 -2.49 -0.28 -0.35
C LEU A 87 -1.18 0.51 -0.40
N VAL A 88 -1.29 1.81 -0.70
CA VAL A 88 -0.14 2.72 -0.80
C VAL A 88 -0.09 3.60 0.44
N GLY A 89 1.09 3.71 1.07
CA GLY A 89 1.32 4.59 2.22
C GLY A 89 1.24 3.91 3.59
N GLU A 90 1.13 2.57 3.64
CA GLU A 90 1.36 1.82 4.87
C GLU A 90 2.82 1.86 5.32
N GLU A 91 3.06 1.40 6.56
CA GLU A 91 4.41 1.21 7.07
C GLU A 91 5.19 0.28 6.11
N PRO A 92 6.29 0.75 5.51
CA PRO A 92 7.04 -0.06 4.58
C PRO A 92 7.50 -1.37 5.23
N PHE A 93 7.49 -2.48 4.48
CA PHE A 93 7.86 -3.80 5.00
C PHE A 93 9.21 -3.81 5.73
N PHE A 94 10.17 -2.99 5.29
CA PHE A 94 11.50 -2.90 5.87
C PHE A 94 11.55 -2.24 7.26
N LYS A 95 10.46 -1.59 7.69
CA LYS A 95 10.31 -1.07 9.05
C LYS A 95 9.65 -2.06 10.01
N GLN A 96 9.05 -3.13 9.48
CA GLN A 96 8.45 -4.19 10.28
C GLN A 96 9.53 -5.12 10.84
N GLU A 97 9.31 -5.64 12.05
CA GLU A 97 10.16 -6.69 12.61
C GLU A 97 9.87 -8.03 11.93
N PRO A 98 10.88 -8.89 11.70
CA PRO A 98 12.28 -8.77 12.13
C PRO A 98 13.19 -8.00 11.13
N VAL A 99 12.65 -7.55 10.00
CA VAL A 99 13.43 -6.97 8.89
C VAL A 99 14.14 -5.68 9.32
N ASN A 100 13.45 -4.83 10.07
CA ASN A 100 14.02 -3.59 10.59
C ASN A 100 15.26 -3.83 11.46
N THR A 101 15.20 -4.80 12.37
CA THR A 101 16.36 -5.21 13.18
C THR A 101 17.54 -5.61 12.30
N VAL A 102 17.30 -6.45 11.29
CA VAL A 102 18.38 -6.92 10.39
C VAL A 102 19.03 -5.73 9.69
N ILE A 103 18.23 -4.78 9.22
CA ILE A 103 18.72 -3.54 8.59
C ILE A 103 19.51 -2.69 9.59
N GLU A 104 19.06 -2.56 10.83
CA GLU A 104 19.78 -1.83 11.88
C GLU A 104 21.14 -2.45 12.20
N ILE A 105 21.23 -3.79 12.25
CA ILE A 105 22.50 -4.52 12.43
C ILE A 105 23.43 -4.29 11.22
N LEU A 106 22.91 -4.42 10.00
CA LEU A 106 23.69 -4.16 8.78
C LEU A 106 24.21 -2.72 8.74
N ARG A 107 23.41 -1.75 9.18
CA ARG A 107 23.82 -0.34 9.29
C ARG A 107 24.95 -0.14 10.31
N LEU A 108 24.97 -0.88 11.43
CA LEU A 108 26.08 -0.83 12.39
C LEU A 108 27.39 -1.37 11.81
N ILE A 109 27.31 -2.33 10.88
CA ILE A 109 28.49 -2.91 10.23
C ILE A 109 28.99 -1.98 9.12
N ALA A 110 28.10 -1.47 8.29
CA ALA A 110 28.45 -0.72 7.08
C ALA A 110 28.72 0.77 7.32
N MET A 111 28.23 1.37 8.41
CA MET A 111 28.35 2.79 8.69
C MET A 111 29.19 3.07 9.94
N SER A 112 29.69 4.30 10.06
CA SER A 112 30.37 4.77 11.27
C SER A 112 29.51 4.55 12.53
N PRO A 113 30.11 4.18 13.68
CA PRO A 113 29.37 3.78 14.86
C PRO A 113 28.43 4.89 15.37
N ASN A 114 27.13 4.63 15.32
CA ASN A 114 26.09 5.54 15.80
C ASN A 114 25.57 5.07 17.17
N SER A 115 25.76 5.90 18.20
CA SER A 115 25.35 5.61 19.57
C SER A 115 23.84 5.38 19.71
N VAL A 116 23.03 6.08 18.90
CA VAL A 116 21.56 5.97 18.91
C VAL A 116 21.10 4.61 18.40
N LEU A 117 21.75 4.06 17.36
CA LEU A 117 21.41 2.74 16.81
C LEU A 117 21.73 1.62 17.81
N ILE A 118 22.87 1.72 18.49
CA ILE A 118 23.27 0.74 19.53
C ILE A 118 22.25 0.74 20.68
N GLN A 119 21.81 1.92 21.11
CA GLN A 119 20.81 2.03 22.17
C GLN A 119 19.47 1.40 21.77
N ARG A 120 18.96 1.71 20.56
CA ARG A 120 17.71 1.11 20.05
C ARG A 120 17.77 -0.41 19.97
N LEU A 121 18.89 -0.97 19.51
CA LEU A 121 19.07 -2.43 19.44
C LEU A 121 19.12 -3.10 20.83
N LYS A 122 19.67 -2.41 21.84
CA LYS A 122 19.62 -2.89 23.23
C LYS A 122 18.19 -2.91 23.78
N GLU A 123 17.40 -1.89 23.47
CA GLU A 123 16.01 -1.78 23.92
C GLU A 123 15.12 -2.90 23.35
N LYS A 124 15.43 -3.40 22.14
CA LYS A 124 14.67 -4.49 21.48
C LYS A 124 14.85 -5.89 22.11
N GLN A 125 15.74 -6.07 23.10
CA GLN A 125 15.96 -7.33 23.85
C GLN A 125 16.02 -8.61 22.99
N ILE A 126 16.73 -8.55 21.87
CA ILE A 126 16.74 -9.62 20.88
C ILE A 126 17.64 -10.76 21.36
N GLN A 127 17.11 -11.98 21.40
CA GLN A 127 17.88 -13.17 21.80
C GLN A 127 19.08 -13.36 20.87
N GLY A 128 20.29 -13.42 21.45
CA GLY A 128 21.55 -13.55 20.70
C GLY A 128 22.29 -12.24 20.43
N LEU A 129 21.64 -11.08 20.58
CA LEU A 129 22.26 -9.76 20.45
C LEU A 129 22.67 -9.19 21.83
N SER A 130 23.57 -9.89 22.52
CA SER A 130 24.05 -9.46 23.84
C SER A 130 24.93 -8.19 23.75
N GLU A 131 25.05 -7.44 24.85
CA GLU A 131 25.92 -6.25 24.90
C GLU A 131 27.36 -6.54 24.48
N SER A 132 27.84 -7.75 24.78
CA SER A 132 29.19 -8.20 24.39
C SER A 132 29.31 -8.43 22.88
N ALA A 133 28.26 -8.86 22.19
CA ALA A 133 28.23 -8.96 20.73
C ALA A 133 28.24 -7.58 20.06
N LEU A 134 27.44 -6.63 20.57
CA LEU A 134 27.40 -5.25 20.07
C LEU A 134 28.74 -4.52 20.26
N LEU A 135 29.42 -4.75 21.39
CA LEU A 135 30.77 -4.23 21.64
C LEU A 135 31.83 -4.82 20.69
N LYS A 136 31.71 -6.10 20.31
CA LYS A 136 32.58 -6.72 19.31
C LYS A 136 32.39 -6.10 17.93
N ILE A 137 31.15 -5.85 17.52
CA ILE A 137 30.85 -5.17 16.24
C ILE A 137 31.47 -3.77 16.25
N LYS A 138 31.25 -2.98 17.31
CA LYS A 138 31.84 -1.63 17.44
C LYS A 138 33.38 -1.63 17.35
N ARG A 139 34.04 -2.62 17.96
CA ARG A 139 35.51 -2.75 17.88
C ARG A 139 35.99 -3.11 16.48
N ASN A 140 35.29 -4.00 15.76
CA ASN A 140 35.69 -4.41 14.43
C ASN A 140 35.50 -3.30 13.37
N THR A 141 34.44 -2.48 13.46
CA THR A 141 34.24 -1.35 12.54
C THR A 141 35.31 -0.26 12.71
N ALA A 142 35.81 -0.06 13.94
CA ALA A 142 36.91 0.87 14.23
C ALA A 142 38.27 0.40 13.67
N ILE A 143 38.43 -0.89 13.37
CA ILE A 143 39.66 -1.47 12.81
C ILE A 143 39.68 -1.38 11.27
N GLN A 144 38.51 -1.33 10.61
CA GLN A 144 38.40 -1.28 9.14
C GLN A 144 38.37 0.14 8.54
N SER A 145 38.72 1.18 9.31
CA SER A 145 38.77 2.59 8.85
C SER A 145 40.20 3.14 8.69
N ILE A 146 41.16 2.27 8.40
CA ILE A 146 42.54 2.60 7.94
C ILE A 146 42.69 2.11 6.51
#